data_AF-A0A972XAF9-F1
#
_entry.id   AF-A0A972XAF9-F1
#
_cell.length_a   1.000
_cell.length_b   1.000
_cell.length_c   1.000
_cell.angle_alpha   90.00
_cell.angle_beta   90.00
_cell.angle_gamma   90.00
#
_symmetry.space_group_name_H-M   'P 1'
#
loop_
_entity.id
_entity.type
_entity.pdbx_description
1 polymer ?
#
loop_
_entity_poly.entity_id
_entity_poly.type
_entity_poly.pdbx_seq_one_letter_code
_entity_poly.pdbx_strand_id
1 'polypeptide(L)'
;MRRPNHHPVRHAVARASLPLGLVWLSLVWLGLVCLAISILTAGTSAAAPSDRSPGGMPDTFLKQHCVRCHDGKVQEGQFRLDTLDRNFTSLLAAERWAEVMTRINAGEMPPQEEPRPTVDEIAGVVEWISSQLAAGEAARMAARGRMTHDRLSREEYANTVYDLLGVRIDVNEPGVFNEDPTFRGFDRIG
;
A
#
# COMPACT_ATOMS: atom_id res chain seq x y z
N MET A 1 7.50 -101.28 18.22
CA MET A 1 6.91 -99.93 18.13
C MET A 1 7.74 -99.09 17.16
N ARG A 2 7.23 -98.82 15.96
CA ARG A 2 7.92 -98.12 14.87
C ARG A 2 7.27 -96.73 14.74
N ARG A 3 7.92 -95.67 15.24
CA ARG A 3 7.40 -94.30 15.08
C ARG A 3 7.83 -93.76 13.70
N PRO A 4 6.92 -93.14 12.92
CA PRO A 4 7.23 -92.63 11.59
C PRO A 4 7.94 -91.27 11.64
N ASN A 5 8.89 -91.10 10.71
CA ASN A 5 9.63 -89.86 10.49
C ASN A 5 8.75 -88.83 9.78
N HIS A 6 8.63 -87.63 10.36
CA HIS A 6 8.07 -86.46 9.70
C HIS A 6 9.21 -85.56 9.21
N HIS A 7 9.34 -85.42 7.90
CA HIS A 7 10.21 -84.42 7.29
C HIS A 7 9.56 -83.03 7.38
N PRO A 8 10.29 -81.98 7.80
CA PRO A 8 9.75 -80.62 7.77
C PRO A 8 9.77 -80.07 6.34
N VAL A 9 8.62 -79.62 5.88
CA VAL A 9 8.44 -78.87 4.62
C VAL A 9 8.99 -77.46 4.82
N ARG A 10 10.01 -77.09 4.04
CA ARG A 10 10.59 -75.75 4.03
C ARG A 10 9.76 -74.84 3.12
N HIS A 11 9.06 -73.87 3.71
CA HIS A 11 8.46 -72.77 2.94
C HIS A 11 9.54 -71.72 2.63
N ALA A 12 9.82 -71.52 1.34
CA ALA A 12 10.68 -70.44 0.87
C ALA A 12 9.92 -69.11 0.95
N VAL A 13 10.37 -68.20 1.81
CA VAL A 13 9.86 -66.82 1.87
C VAL A 13 10.68 -65.98 0.89
N ALA A 14 10.07 -65.59 -0.24
CA ALA A 14 10.68 -64.64 -1.18
C ALA A 14 10.67 -63.24 -0.56
N ARG A 15 11.84 -62.72 -0.20
CA ARG A 15 12.02 -61.31 0.18
C ARG A 15 12.05 -60.47 -1.10
N ALA A 16 10.99 -59.72 -1.36
CA ALA A 16 10.98 -58.69 -2.40
C ALA A 16 11.86 -57.51 -1.96
N SER A 17 13.04 -57.38 -2.55
CA SER A 17 13.90 -56.21 -2.40
C SER A 17 13.44 -55.13 -3.38
N LEU A 18 12.79 -54.08 -2.87
CA LEU A 18 12.49 -52.89 -3.67
C LEU A 18 13.81 -52.17 -4.01
N PRO A 19 14.02 -51.79 -5.28
CA PRO A 19 15.26 -51.14 -5.71
C PRO A 19 15.35 -49.74 -5.07
N LEU A 20 16.46 -49.46 -4.39
CA LEU A 20 16.71 -48.22 -3.66
C LEU A 20 16.49 -46.94 -4.50
N GLY A 21 16.57 -47.01 -5.84
CA GLY A 21 16.37 -45.86 -6.73
C GLY A 21 14.94 -45.31 -6.75
N LEU A 22 13.91 -46.14 -6.55
CA LEU A 22 12.51 -45.70 -6.55
C LEU A 22 12.11 -44.96 -5.26
N VAL A 23 12.82 -45.20 -4.17
CA VAL A 23 12.62 -44.53 -2.87
C VAL A 23 13.21 -43.12 -2.88
N TRP A 24 14.32 -42.91 -3.58
CA TRP A 24 14.95 -41.59 -3.71
C TRP A 24 14.15 -40.64 -4.61
N LEU A 25 13.59 -41.14 -5.72
CA LEU A 25 12.72 -40.37 -6.60
C LEU A 25 11.42 -39.91 -5.92
N SER A 26 10.85 -40.73 -5.04
CA SER A 26 9.61 -40.38 -4.30
C SER A 26 9.84 -39.37 -3.17
N LEU A 27 11.00 -39.41 -2.50
CA LEU A 27 11.38 -38.43 -1.47
C LEU A 27 11.71 -37.05 -2.06
N VAL A 28 12.38 -37.01 -3.21
CA VAL A 28 12.68 -35.75 -3.92
C VAL A 28 11.41 -35.10 -4.48
N TRP A 29 10.47 -35.92 -4.98
CA TRP A 29 9.18 -35.43 -5.46
C TRP A 29 8.29 -34.89 -4.32
N LEU A 30 8.25 -35.55 -3.15
CA LEU A 30 7.56 -35.03 -1.97
C LEU A 30 8.15 -33.70 -1.48
N GLY A 31 9.48 -33.58 -1.47
CA GLY A 31 10.17 -32.35 -1.07
C GLY A 31 9.89 -31.15 -2.00
N LEU A 32 9.88 -31.39 -3.31
CA LEU A 32 9.55 -30.37 -4.33
C LEU A 32 8.07 -29.92 -4.25
N VAL A 33 7.15 -30.84 -3.97
CA VAL A 33 5.72 -30.52 -3.80
C VAL A 33 5.49 -29.71 -2.51
N CYS A 34 6.14 -30.06 -1.39
CA CYS A 34 6.06 -29.25 -0.16
C CYS A 34 6.64 -27.85 -0.34
N LEU A 35 7.77 -27.71 -1.05
CA LEU A 35 8.38 -26.39 -1.30
C LEU A 35 7.51 -25.51 -2.21
N ALA A 36 6.88 -26.09 -3.23
CA ALA A 36 5.95 -25.37 -4.11
C ALA A 36 4.67 -24.90 -3.38
N ILE A 37 4.15 -25.69 -2.43
CA ILE A 37 2.98 -25.31 -1.61
C ILE A 37 3.33 -24.16 -0.66
N SER A 38 4.52 -24.16 -0.04
CA SER A 38 4.94 -23.07 0.85
C SER A 38 5.15 -21.73 0.13
N ILE A 39 5.59 -21.75 -1.14
CA ILE A 39 5.75 -20.52 -1.95
C ILE A 39 4.37 -19.98 -2.38
N LEU A 40 3.37 -20.86 -2.57
CA LEU A 40 2.03 -20.45 -2.98
C LEU A 40 1.21 -19.82 -1.83
N THR A 41 1.53 -20.11 -0.57
CA THR A 41 0.83 -19.55 0.60
C THR A 41 1.45 -18.25 1.15
N ALA A 42 2.63 -17.84 0.69
CA ALA A 42 3.34 -16.66 1.21
C ALA A 42 2.87 -15.32 0.59
N GLY A 43 1.95 -15.35 -0.37
CA GLY A 43 1.62 -14.20 -1.23
C GLY A 43 0.43 -13.32 -0.84
N THR A 44 -0.32 -13.63 0.23
CA THR A 44 -1.55 -12.88 0.55
C THR A 44 -1.64 -12.56 2.04
N SER A 45 -0.73 -11.71 2.51
CA SER A 45 -1.03 -10.86 3.66
C SER A 45 -1.77 -9.62 3.14
N ALA A 46 -3.02 -9.80 2.73
CA ALA A 46 -3.94 -8.69 2.63
C ALA A 46 -4.21 -8.25 4.08
N ALA A 47 -3.60 -7.15 4.50
CA ALA A 47 -4.05 -6.45 5.69
C ALA A 47 -5.55 -6.22 5.51
N ALA A 48 -6.37 -6.91 6.30
CA ALA A 48 -7.80 -6.69 6.30
C ALA A 48 -8.00 -5.19 6.61
N PRO A 49 -8.79 -4.44 5.82
CA PRO A 49 -9.21 -3.14 6.26
C PRO A 49 -9.92 -3.36 7.59
N SER A 50 -9.34 -2.84 8.68
CA SER A 50 -10.03 -2.80 9.96
C SER A 50 -11.29 -1.99 9.72
N ASP A 51 -12.41 -2.69 9.66
CA ASP A 51 -13.76 -2.20 9.40
C ASP A 51 -14.28 -1.37 10.60
N ARG A 52 -13.49 -0.38 11.04
CA ARG A 52 -13.89 0.68 11.96
C ARG A 52 -14.28 1.89 11.13
N SER A 53 -15.48 1.84 10.57
CA SER A 53 -16.19 3.01 10.03
C SER A 53 -17.59 3.05 10.67
N PRO A 54 -18.32 4.16 10.71
CA PRO A 54 -17.99 5.55 11.01
C PRO A 54 -18.78 6.05 12.26
N GLY A 55 -18.13 6.74 13.20
CA GLY A 55 -18.83 7.59 14.19
C GLY A 55 -18.74 7.24 15.68
N GLY A 56 -18.05 6.16 16.08
CA GLY A 56 -17.96 5.78 17.50
C GLY A 56 -16.67 6.22 18.20
N MET A 57 -15.53 5.75 17.67
CA MET A 57 -14.21 5.90 18.28
C MET A 57 -13.64 7.33 18.18
N PRO A 58 -13.59 7.99 17.00
CA PRO A 58 -13.01 9.34 16.90
C PRO A 58 -13.88 10.40 17.60
N ASP A 59 -15.21 10.31 17.55
CA ASP A 59 -16.06 11.33 18.16
C ASP A 59 -16.05 11.25 19.69
N THR A 60 -15.93 10.06 20.25
CA THR A 60 -15.73 9.87 21.70
C THR A 60 -14.39 10.48 22.13
N PHE A 61 -13.30 10.18 21.41
CA PHE A 61 -11.98 10.74 21.68
C PHE A 61 -12.00 12.27 21.64
N LEU A 62 -12.55 12.85 20.57
CA LEU A 62 -12.62 14.30 20.39
C LEU A 62 -13.46 14.98 21.47
N LYS A 63 -14.59 14.37 21.88
CA LYS A 63 -15.41 14.89 22.98
C LYS A 63 -14.69 14.86 24.32
N GLN A 64 -13.91 13.81 24.59
CA GLN A 64 -13.19 13.64 25.85
C GLN A 64 -11.95 14.53 25.96
N HIS A 65 -11.22 14.70 24.86
CA HIS A 65 -9.87 15.27 24.89
C HIS A 65 -9.73 16.61 24.17
N CYS A 66 -10.68 17.01 23.31
CA CYS A 66 -10.53 18.21 22.47
C CYS A 66 -11.59 19.29 22.72
N VAL A 67 -12.86 18.90 22.91
CA VAL A 67 -13.99 19.86 22.95
C VAL A 67 -13.85 20.90 24.06
N ARG A 68 -13.31 20.56 25.22
CA ARG A 68 -13.23 21.51 26.36
C ARG A 68 -12.43 22.79 26.05
N CYS A 69 -11.39 22.69 25.21
CA CYS A 69 -10.51 23.81 24.86
C CYS A 69 -10.77 24.38 23.45
N HIS A 70 -11.49 23.65 22.60
CA HIS A 70 -11.70 23.96 21.18
C HIS A 70 -13.18 23.95 20.77
N ASP A 71 -14.10 24.33 21.65
CA ASP A 71 -15.51 24.49 21.32
C ASP A 71 -15.83 25.90 20.77
N GLY A 72 -17.13 26.21 20.60
CA GLY A 72 -17.55 27.53 20.12
C GLY A 72 -17.31 28.67 21.12
N LYS A 73 -17.17 28.36 22.42
CA LYS A 73 -17.02 29.32 23.52
C LYS A 73 -15.56 29.53 23.92
N VAL A 74 -14.75 28.47 23.88
CA VAL A 74 -13.32 28.42 24.22
C VAL A 74 -12.55 27.98 22.97
N GLN A 75 -11.62 28.83 22.53
CA GLN A 75 -10.92 28.67 21.25
C GLN A 75 -9.40 28.81 21.46
N GLU A 76 -8.85 27.91 22.27
CA GLU A 76 -7.40 27.89 22.48
C GLU A 76 -6.66 27.66 21.16
N GLY A 77 -5.52 28.32 20.99
CA GLY A 77 -4.76 28.26 19.74
C GLY A 77 -5.51 28.75 18.50
N GLN A 78 -6.60 29.50 18.66
CA GLN A 78 -7.47 29.95 17.55
C GLN A 78 -8.05 28.79 16.72
N PHE A 79 -8.17 27.62 17.33
CA PHE A 79 -8.69 26.42 16.68
C PHE A 79 -10.07 26.06 17.21
N ARG A 80 -11.00 25.78 16.28
CA ARG A 80 -12.38 25.41 16.55
C ARG A 80 -12.70 24.03 16.00
N LEU A 81 -13.05 23.11 16.88
CA LEU A 81 -13.41 21.75 16.51
C LEU A 81 -14.85 21.64 15.99
N ASP A 82 -15.75 22.52 16.44
CA ASP A 82 -17.17 22.51 16.07
C ASP A 82 -17.42 22.94 14.61
N THR A 83 -16.49 23.70 14.04
CA THR A 83 -16.52 24.12 12.63
C THR A 83 -15.57 23.30 11.74
N LEU A 84 -14.94 22.26 12.30
CA LEU A 84 -14.05 21.38 11.56
C LEU A 84 -14.86 20.42 10.69
N ASP A 85 -14.90 20.73 9.40
CA ASP A 85 -15.57 19.92 8.39
C ASP A 85 -14.95 18.51 8.31
N ARG A 86 -15.80 17.49 8.12
CA ARG A 86 -15.42 16.09 7.91
C ARG A 86 -15.29 15.74 6.43
N ASN A 87 -15.42 16.71 5.54
CA ASN A 87 -15.18 16.53 4.12
C ASN A 87 -13.67 16.51 3.79
N PHE A 88 -13.03 15.35 3.88
CA PHE A 88 -11.61 15.16 3.55
C PHE A 88 -11.24 15.38 2.07
N THR A 89 -12.23 15.55 1.18
CA THR A 89 -11.98 15.95 -0.22
C THR A 89 -11.74 17.46 -0.35
N SER A 90 -12.12 18.25 0.66
CA SER A 90 -11.76 19.66 0.75
C SER A 90 -10.32 19.80 1.22
N LEU A 91 -9.48 20.53 0.44
CA LEU A 91 -8.09 20.80 0.82
C LEU A 91 -8.00 21.49 2.18
N LEU A 92 -8.84 22.49 2.43
CA LEU A 92 -8.84 23.23 3.69
C LEU A 92 -9.20 22.34 4.89
N ALA A 93 -10.16 21.42 4.72
CA ALA A 93 -10.52 20.49 5.78
C ALA A 93 -9.38 19.48 6.03
N ALA A 94 -8.80 18.93 4.96
CA ALA A 94 -7.68 17.99 5.03
C ALA A 94 -6.46 18.61 5.74
N GLU A 95 -6.10 19.85 5.43
CA GLU A 95 -5.01 20.58 6.10
C GLU A 95 -5.26 20.73 7.60
N ARG A 96 -6.49 21.11 7.99
CA ARG A 96 -6.85 21.24 9.41
C ARG A 96 -6.81 19.90 10.14
N TRP A 97 -7.25 18.81 9.52
CA TRP A 97 -7.15 17.47 10.08
C TRP A 97 -5.70 16.98 10.19
N ALA A 98 -4.84 17.33 9.23
CA ALA A 98 -3.42 17.04 9.28
C ALA A 98 -2.72 17.79 10.44
N GLU A 99 -3.11 19.03 10.70
CA GLU A 99 -2.64 19.79 11.87
C GLU A 99 -3.06 19.11 13.18
N VAL A 100 -4.33 18.71 13.32
CA VAL A 100 -4.81 17.96 14.49
C VAL A 100 -3.98 16.70 14.73
N MET A 101 -3.77 15.90 13.68
CA MET A 101 -2.94 14.70 13.76
C MET A 101 -1.50 15.02 14.17
N THR A 102 -0.92 16.10 13.64
CA THR A 102 0.43 16.55 13.96
C THR A 102 0.57 16.93 15.43
N ARG A 103 -0.38 17.69 15.99
CA ARG A 103 -0.39 18.10 17.41
C ARG A 103 -0.55 16.93 18.36
N ILE A 104 -1.39 15.95 18.01
CA ILE A 104 -1.56 14.72 18.79
C ILE A 104 -0.26 13.90 18.76
N ASN A 105 0.34 13.71 17.59
CA ASN A 105 1.60 12.97 17.44
C ASN A 105 2.79 13.64 18.15
N ALA A 106 2.81 14.98 18.19
CA ALA A 106 3.80 15.74 18.93
C ALA A 106 3.62 15.66 20.46
N GLY A 107 2.50 15.11 20.94
CA GLY A 107 2.16 15.09 22.36
C GLY A 107 1.89 16.49 22.93
N GLU A 108 1.60 17.46 22.08
CA GLU A 108 1.24 18.82 22.52
C GLU A 108 -0.22 18.89 22.96
N MET A 109 -1.07 18.01 22.40
CA MET A 109 -2.49 17.91 22.73
C MET A 109 -2.83 16.55 23.34
N PRO A 110 -3.64 16.50 24.42
CA PRO A 110 -4.12 17.63 25.25
C PRO A 110 -2.97 18.36 26.01
N PRO A 111 -3.18 19.58 26.53
CA PRO A 111 -2.16 20.27 27.35
C PRO A 111 -1.83 19.49 28.64
N GLN A 112 -0.74 19.86 29.33
CA GLN A 112 -0.25 19.09 30.49
C GLN A 112 -1.24 19.08 31.67
N GLU A 113 -2.07 20.10 31.77
CA GLU A 113 -3.09 20.28 32.81
C GLU A 113 -4.29 19.35 32.61
N GLU A 114 -4.35 18.61 31.49
CA GLU A 114 -5.51 17.81 31.10
C GLU A 114 -5.24 16.30 31.02
N PRO A 115 -6.27 15.46 31.24
CA PRO A 115 -6.13 14.01 31.14
C PRO A 115 -5.59 13.59 29.77
N ARG A 116 -4.39 12.99 29.77
CA ARG A 116 -3.75 12.48 28.56
C ARG A 116 -4.41 11.16 28.15
N PRO A 117 -4.76 10.99 26.86
CA PRO A 117 -5.25 9.73 26.34
C PRO A 117 -4.17 8.66 26.40
N THR A 118 -4.61 7.40 26.42
CA THR A 118 -3.73 6.24 26.34
C THR A 118 -3.07 6.14 24.95
N VAL A 119 -1.97 5.40 24.86
CA VAL A 119 -1.28 5.16 23.58
C VAL A 119 -2.21 4.47 22.57
N ASP A 120 -3.08 3.57 23.03
CA ASP A 120 -4.02 2.85 22.16
C ASP A 120 -5.12 3.78 21.61
N GLU A 121 -5.60 4.73 22.41
CA GLU A 121 -6.56 5.75 21.98
C GLU A 121 -5.94 6.70 20.95
N ILE A 122 -4.70 7.14 21.19
CA ILE A 122 -3.94 7.98 20.25
C ILE A 122 -3.73 7.21 18.94
N ALA A 123 -3.26 5.98 18.99
CA ALA A 123 -3.04 5.16 17.80
C ALA A 123 -4.35 4.96 17.02
N GLY A 124 -5.45 4.72 17.71
CA GLY A 124 -6.77 4.57 17.10
C GLY A 124 -7.26 5.83 16.36
N VAL A 125 -7.12 7.01 16.96
CA VAL A 125 -7.56 8.25 16.32
C VAL A 125 -6.61 8.68 15.20
N VAL A 126 -5.30 8.48 15.35
CA VAL A 126 -4.31 8.81 14.32
C VAL A 126 -4.51 7.94 13.09
N GLU A 127 -4.71 6.64 13.27
CA GLU A 127 -5.02 5.71 12.17
C GLU A 127 -6.35 6.08 11.48
N TRP A 128 -7.34 6.52 12.26
CA TRP A 128 -8.57 7.02 11.68
C TRP A 128 -8.32 8.28 10.83
N ILE A 129 -7.63 9.30 11.35
CA ILE A 129 -7.35 10.54 10.60
C ILE A 129 -6.51 10.24 9.35
N SER A 130 -5.47 9.42 9.46
CA SER A 130 -4.58 9.07 8.35
C SER A 130 -5.34 8.38 7.22
N SER A 131 -6.22 7.44 7.55
CA SER A 131 -7.05 6.73 6.56
C SER A 131 -8.01 7.67 5.83
N GLN A 132 -8.61 8.63 6.54
CA GLN A 132 -9.51 9.62 5.93
C GLN A 132 -8.76 10.60 5.03
N LEU A 133 -7.59 11.07 5.45
CA LEU A 133 -6.72 11.92 4.63
C LEU A 133 -6.26 11.21 3.36
N ALA A 134 -5.87 9.94 3.47
CA ALA A 134 -5.47 9.12 2.32
C ALA A 134 -6.65 8.92 1.34
N ALA A 135 -7.85 8.63 1.85
CA ALA A 135 -9.04 8.51 1.02
C ALA A 135 -9.40 9.84 0.33
N GLY A 136 -9.30 10.96 1.04
CA GLY A 136 -9.52 12.30 0.50
C GLY A 136 -8.52 12.68 -0.58
N GLU A 137 -7.23 12.36 -0.40
CA GLU A 137 -6.19 12.51 -1.44
C GLU A 137 -6.50 11.65 -2.66
N ALA A 138 -6.80 10.36 -2.46
CA ALA A 138 -7.13 9.47 -3.56
C ALA A 138 -8.34 9.97 -4.37
N ALA A 139 -9.38 10.46 -3.70
CA ALA A 139 -10.55 11.06 -4.35
C ALA A 139 -10.19 12.33 -5.14
N ARG A 140 -9.39 13.22 -4.56
CA ARG A 140 -8.90 14.43 -5.25
C ARG A 140 -8.06 14.07 -6.47
N MET A 141 -7.17 13.08 -6.35
CA MET A 141 -6.33 12.60 -7.44
C MET A 141 -7.16 11.95 -8.56
N ALA A 142 -8.16 11.14 -8.21
CA ALA A 142 -9.07 10.53 -9.18
C ALA A 142 -9.94 11.57 -9.91
N ALA A 143 -10.27 12.67 -9.24
CA ALA A 143 -10.99 13.79 -9.84
C ALA A 143 -10.11 14.68 -10.73
N ARG A 144 -8.77 14.58 -10.64
CA ARG A 144 -7.88 15.28 -11.57
C ARG A 144 -8.12 14.72 -12.97
N GLY A 145 -8.14 15.62 -13.96
CA GLY A 145 -8.12 15.23 -15.36
C GLY A 145 -6.94 14.32 -15.66
N ARG A 146 -7.00 13.58 -16.77
CA ARG A 146 -5.83 12.81 -17.23
C ARG A 146 -4.66 13.77 -17.36
N MET A 147 -3.65 13.58 -16.52
CA MET A 147 -2.33 14.18 -16.71
C MET A 147 -1.81 13.64 -18.03
N THR A 148 -1.81 14.45 -19.08
CA THR A 148 -1.09 14.11 -20.29
C THR A 148 0.38 14.37 -19.99
N HIS A 149 1.21 13.34 -20.12
CA HIS A 149 2.64 13.60 -20.26
C HIS A 149 2.82 14.18 -21.65
N ASP A 150 3.21 15.44 -21.73
CA ASP A 150 3.43 16.08 -23.03
C ASP A 150 4.72 15.56 -23.65
N ARG A 151 4.62 15.23 -24.95
CA ARG A 151 5.79 14.86 -25.75
C ARG A 151 6.57 16.13 -26.04
N LEU A 152 7.90 16.08 -25.92
CA LEU A 152 8.77 17.13 -26.43
C LEU A 152 8.48 17.40 -27.91
N SER A 153 8.45 18.66 -28.31
CA SER A 153 8.44 19.00 -29.74
C SER A 153 9.74 18.52 -30.39
N ARG A 154 9.77 18.40 -31.71
CA ARG A 154 10.98 17.98 -32.43
C ARG A 154 12.17 18.92 -32.14
N GLU A 155 11.91 20.21 -31.97
CA GLU A 155 12.93 21.21 -31.65
C GLU A 155 13.49 20.98 -30.23
N GLU A 156 12.60 20.74 -29.26
CA GLU A 156 13.01 20.45 -27.89
C GLU A 156 13.80 19.15 -27.80
N TYR A 157 13.39 18.13 -28.54
CA TYR A 157 14.11 16.87 -28.63
C TYR A 157 15.50 17.06 -29.25
N ALA A 158 15.61 17.79 -30.37
CA ALA A 158 16.90 18.08 -31.01
C ALA A 158 17.83 18.89 -30.10
N ASN A 159 17.30 19.88 -29.38
CA ASN A 159 18.07 20.64 -28.39
C ASN A 159 18.53 19.74 -27.23
N THR A 160 17.66 18.84 -26.74
CA THR A 160 18.02 17.88 -25.68
C THR A 160 19.13 16.93 -26.15
N VAL A 161 19.05 16.43 -27.38
CA VAL A 161 20.10 15.59 -27.98
C VAL A 161 21.42 16.36 -28.11
N TYR A 162 21.36 17.63 -28.53
CA TYR A 162 22.55 18.47 -28.61
C TYR A 162 23.17 18.73 -27.23
N ASP A 163 22.36 19.03 -26.23
CA ASP A 163 22.86 19.32 -24.88
C ASP A 163 23.49 18.09 -24.21
N LEU A 164 22.92 16.90 -24.45
CA LEU A 164 23.40 15.66 -23.86
C LEU A 164 24.56 15.03 -24.64
N LEU A 165 24.53 15.09 -25.97
CA LEU A 165 25.43 14.33 -26.84
C LEU A 165 26.31 15.22 -27.74
N GLY A 166 26.07 16.53 -27.77
CA GLY A 166 26.77 17.48 -28.66
C GLY A 166 26.38 17.36 -30.14
N VAL A 167 25.39 16.52 -30.46
CA VAL A 167 24.99 16.23 -31.85
C VAL A 167 23.92 17.20 -32.30
N ARG A 168 24.16 17.91 -33.41
CA ARG A 168 23.16 18.76 -34.06
C ARG A 168 22.34 17.92 -35.03
N ILE A 169 21.02 17.95 -34.86
CA ILE A 169 20.07 17.35 -35.80
C ILE A 169 19.27 18.50 -36.43
N ASP A 170 19.20 18.53 -37.76
CA ASP A 170 18.29 19.44 -38.45
C ASP A 170 16.88 18.85 -38.46
N VAL A 171 15.97 19.49 -37.75
CA VAL A 171 14.58 19.03 -37.61
C VAL A 171 13.73 19.24 -38.86
N ASN A 172 14.22 20.03 -39.82
CA ASN A 172 13.54 20.32 -41.08
C ASN A 172 14.00 19.41 -42.23
N GLU A 173 15.01 18.56 -41.99
CA GLU A 173 15.51 17.64 -43.00
C GLU A 173 14.46 16.56 -43.32
N PRO A 174 14.11 16.35 -44.60
CA PRO A 174 13.10 15.37 -44.98
C PRO A 174 13.45 13.96 -44.51
N GLY A 175 12.54 13.36 -43.73
CA GLY A 175 12.68 11.98 -43.25
C GLY A 175 13.36 11.82 -41.89
N VAL A 176 13.78 12.92 -41.25
CA VAL A 176 14.39 12.88 -39.90
C VAL A 176 13.32 12.84 -38.80
N PHE A 177 12.39 13.80 -38.80
CA PHE A 177 11.25 13.84 -37.87
C PHE A 177 9.91 14.04 -38.59
N ASN A 178 8.86 13.42 -38.06
CA ASN A 178 7.48 13.69 -38.48
C ASN A 178 7.03 15.07 -38.01
N GLU A 179 5.95 15.59 -38.62
CA GLU A 179 5.39 16.85 -38.16
C GLU A 179 4.74 16.76 -36.77
N ASP A 180 4.99 17.76 -35.93
CA ASP A 180 4.36 17.90 -34.63
C ASP A 180 2.92 18.41 -34.80
N PRO A 181 1.94 17.77 -34.13
CA PRO A 181 0.57 18.25 -34.16
C PRO A 181 0.48 19.62 -33.48
N THR A 182 -0.23 20.56 -34.09
CA THR A 182 -0.50 21.86 -33.47
C THR A 182 -1.77 21.79 -32.63
N PHE A 183 -1.69 22.27 -31.39
CA PHE A 183 -2.82 22.44 -30.49
C PHE A 183 -3.05 23.92 -30.24
N ARG A 184 -4.22 24.43 -30.65
CA ARG A 184 -4.59 25.86 -30.55
C ARG A 184 -3.53 26.82 -31.13
N GLY A 185 -2.81 26.38 -32.17
CA GLY A 185 -1.76 27.17 -32.82
C GLY A 185 -0.38 27.09 -32.18
N PHE A 186 -0.19 26.27 -31.14
CA PHE A 186 1.11 25.97 -30.55
C PHE A 186 1.50 24.52 -30.85
N ASP A 187 2.78 24.28 -31.11
CA ASP A 187 3.40 22.95 -31.21
C ASP A 187 3.68 22.34 -29.83
N ARG A 188 3.51 23.14 -28.77
CA ARG A 188 3.58 22.74 -27.36
C ARG A 188 2.17 22.62 -26.80
N ILE A 189 1.90 21.46 -26.19
CA ILE A 189 0.74 21.25 -25.32
C ILE A 189 1.30 21.24 -23.90
N GLY A 190 0.66 21.96 -23.00
CA GLY A 190 1.01 22.04 -21.58
C GLY A 190 -0.25 22.21 -20.74
#